data_AF-A0A6B3CL07-F1
#
_entry.id   AF-A0A6B3CL07-F1
#
_cell.length_a   1.000
_cell.length_b   1.000
_cell.length_c   1.000
_cell.angle_alpha   90.00
_cell.angle_beta   90.00
_cell.angle_gamma   90.00
#
_symmetry.space_group_name_H-M   'P 1'
#
loop_
_entity.id
_entity.type
_entity.pdbx_description
1 polymer ?
#
loop_
_entity_poly.entity_id
_entity_poly.type
_entity_poly.pdbx_seq_one_letter_code
_entity_poly.pdbx_strand_id
1 'polypeptide(L)' 'LGAISSSGHGKLRAGSRKAGTSRVVTAHVLGYVIAHGAAALPEGHVVRHTCDESSCQLAAHWVAGERLDNIRDYYARAHR' A
#
# COMPACT_ATOMS: atom_id res chain seq x y z
N LEU A 1 0.57 18.12 -4.42
CA LEU A 1 1.27 17.46 -5.55
C LEU A 1 0.30 16.47 -6.20
N GLY A 2 0.10 16.53 -7.52
CA GLY A 2 -1.02 15.90 -8.24
C GLY A 2 -1.40 14.48 -7.83
N ALA A 3 -0.51 13.50 -8.04
CA ALA A 3 -0.79 12.07 -7.79
C ALA A 3 -0.43 11.58 -6.37
N ILE A 4 -0.17 12.47 -5.41
CA ILE A 4 0.20 12.14 -4.04
C ILE A 4 -0.90 12.60 -3.08
N SER A 5 -1.37 11.73 -2.19
CA SER A 5 -2.38 12.06 -1.18
C SER A 5 -1.83 12.95 -0.07
N SER A 6 -2.71 13.54 0.74
CA SER A 6 -2.32 14.32 1.92
C SER A 6 -1.49 13.53 2.95
N SER A 7 -1.58 12.20 2.94
CA SER A 7 -0.75 11.30 3.76
C SER A 7 0.56 10.86 3.11
N GLY A 8 0.92 11.40 1.94
CA GLY A 8 2.16 11.11 1.22
C GLY A 8 2.13 9.87 0.31
N HIS A 9 1.02 9.14 0.24
CA HIS A 9 0.93 7.96 -0.62
C HIS A 9 0.66 8.33 -2.09
N GLY A 10 1.36 7.64 -3.00
CA GLY A 10 1.02 7.66 -4.41
C GLY A 10 -0.39 7.11 -4.69
N LYS A 11 -1.10 7.74 -5.61
CA LYS A 11 -2.42 7.33 -6.11
C LYS A 11 -2.38 7.27 -7.64
N LEU A 12 -3.00 6.25 -8.21
CA LEU A 12 -3.15 6.15 -9.66
C LEU A 12 -4.49 5.51 -10.03
N ARG A 13 -4.91 5.68 -11.29
CA ARG A 13 -6.10 5.01 -11.83
C ARG A 13 -5.69 3.67 -12.43
N ALA A 14 -6.35 2.60 -12.01
CA ALA A 14 -6.15 1.24 -12.53
C ALA A 14 -7.50 0.63 -12.96
N GLY A 15 -7.46 -0.37 -13.84
CA GLY A 15 -8.65 -1.03 -14.40
C GLY A 15 -9.12 -0.41 -15.73
N SER A 16 -10.22 -0.93 -16.28
CA SER A 16 -10.75 -0.55 -17.60
C SER A 16 -11.98 0.35 -17.48
N ARG A 17 -11.99 1.48 -18.20
CA ARG A 17 -13.17 2.35 -18.27
C ARG A 17 -14.32 1.67 -19.02
N LYS A 18 -14.02 0.99 -20.13
CA LYS A 18 -15.01 0.27 -20.95
C LYS A 18 -15.68 -0.85 -20.16
N ALA A 19 -14.92 -1.57 -19.33
CA ALA A 19 -15.44 -2.66 -18.52
C ALA A 19 -16.03 -2.19 -17.17
N GLY A 20 -16.05 -0.88 -16.88
CA GLY A 20 -16.56 -0.35 -15.61
C GLY A 20 -15.70 -0.66 -14.37
N THR A 21 -14.48 -1.18 -14.54
CA THR A 21 -13.58 -1.55 -13.42
C THR A 21 -12.57 -0.47 -13.05
N SER A 22 -12.58 0.67 -13.75
CA SER A 22 -11.61 1.75 -13.53
C SER A 22 -11.84 2.47 -12.21
N ARG A 23 -10.84 2.45 -11.32
CA ARG A 23 -10.86 3.13 -10.02
C ARG A 23 -9.50 3.72 -9.66
N VAL A 24 -9.51 4.70 -8.76
CA VAL A 24 -8.27 5.20 -8.15
C VAL A 24 -7.84 4.24 -7.04
N VAL A 25 -6.59 3.82 -7.06
CA VAL A 25 -5.98 2.89 -6.10
C VAL A 25 -4.74 3.51 -5.46
N THR A 26 -4.34 2.99 -4.31
CA THR A 26 -3.05 3.33 -3.69
C THR A 26 -1.92 2.61 -4.40
N ALA A 27 -0.84 3.33 -4.71
CA ALA A 27 0.28 2.83 -5.49
C ALA A 27 0.93 1.58 -4.86
N HIS A 28 1.23 1.62 -3.56
CA HIS A 28 1.89 0.48 -2.90
C HIS A 28 0.99 -0.76 -2.81
N VAL A 29 -0.33 -0.60 -2.73
CA VAL A 29 -1.25 -1.76 -2.70
C VAL A 29 -1.28 -2.43 -4.06
N LEU A 30 -1.36 -1.64 -5.14
CA LEU A 30 -1.26 -2.18 -6.49
C LEU A 30 0.11 -2.82 -6.74
N GLY A 31 1.19 -2.13 -6.35
CA GLY A 31 2.55 -2.62 -6.48
C GLY A 31 2.77 -3.95 -5.75
N TYR A 32 2.26 -4.08 -4.52
CA TYR A 32 2.33 -5.32 -3.75
C TYR A 32 1.67 -6.49 -4.48
N VAL A 33 0.45 -6.28 -5.00
CA VAL A 33 -0.28 -7.31 -5.76
C VAL A 33 0.46 -7.68 -7.05
N ILE A 34 1.11 -6.73 -7.73
CA ILE A 34 1.93 -7.01 -8.92
C ILE A 34 3.15 -7.86 -8.55
N ALA A 35 3.83 -7.54 -7.43
CA ALA A 35 5.07 -8.18 -7.02
C ALA A 35 4.87 -9.57 -6.39
N HIS A 36 3.77 -9.77 -5.65
CA HIS A 36 3.55 -10.97 -4.83
C HIS A 36 2.30 -11.77 -5.24
N GLY A 37 1.48 -11.24 -6.14
CA GLY A 37 0.19 -11.82 -6.52
C GLY A 37 -0.94 -11.43 -5.55
N ALA A 38 -2.19 -11.47 -6.04
CA ALA A 38 -3.35 -11.04 -5.26
C ALA A 38 -3.63 -11.91 -4.02
N ALA A 39 -3.33 -13.21 -4.11
CA ALA A 39 -3.51 -14.14 -2.98
C ALA A 39 -2.58 -13.86 -1.80
N ALA A 40 -1.47 -13.13 -2.01
CA ALA A 40 -0.56 -12.71 -0.95
C ALA A 40 -1.11 -11.55 -0.10
N LEU A 41 -2.22 -10.92 -0.51
CA LEU A 41 -2.93 -9.91 0.26
C LEU A 41 -4.32 -10.43 0.63
N PRO A 42 -4.46 -11.21 1.72
CA PRO A 42 -5.74 -11.76 2.14
C PRO A 42 -6.76 -10.67 2.45
N GLU A 43 -8.04 -11.05 2.43
CA GLU A 43 -9.10 -10.14 2.85
C GLU A 43 -8.87 -9.61 4.28
N GLY A 44 -9.19 -8.34 4.51
CA GLY A 44 -8.94 -7.65 5.78
C GLY A 44 -7.48 -7.24 6.03
N HIS A 45 -6.52 -7.74 5.25
CA HIS A 45 -5.12 -7.33 5.37
C HIS A 45 -4.84 -5.99 4.68
N VAL A 46 -3.82 -5.30 5.18
CA VAL A 46 -3.29 -4.07 4.62
C VAL A 46 -1.84 -4.28 4.24
N VAL A 47 -1.38 -3.54 3.23
CA VAL A 47 0.05 -3.44 2.93
C VAL A 47 0.67 -2.45 3.91
N ARG A 48 1.73 -2.88 4.58
CA ARG A 48 2.47 -2.14 5.60
C ARG A 48 3.86 -1.83 5.07
N HIS A 49 4.38 -0.66 5.42
CA HIS A 49 5.77 -0.31 5.17
C HIS A 49 6.64 -0.71 6.37
N THR A 50 7.79 -1.31 6.10
CA THR A 50 8.81 -1.56 7.13
C THR A 50 9.75 -0.35 7.33
N CYS A 51 9.71 0.61 6.41
CA CYS A 51 10.57 1.80 6.38
C CYS A 51 9.87 3.12 6.78
N ASP A 52 8.56 3.09 7.07
CA ASP A 52 7.72 4.25 7.43
C ASP A 52 7.71 5.44 6.45
N GLU A 53 8.20 5.25 5.22
CA GLU A 53 8.16 6.26 4.15
C GLU A 53 6.94 6.06 3.25
N SER A 54 5.92 6.91 3.42
CA SER A 54 4.63 6.83 2.72
C SER A 54 4.73 6.82 1.19
N SER A 55 5.75 7.46 0.62
CA SER A 55 5.96 7.52 -0.83
C SER A 55 6.73 6.33 -1.39
N CYS A 56 7.38 5.52 -0.54
CA CYS A 56 8.22 4.39 -0.94
C CYS A 56 7.46 3.39 -1.83
N GLN A 57 8.09 2.94 -2.92
CA GLN A 57 7.52 1.89 -3.80
C GLN A 57 8.41 0.65 -3.94
N LEU A 58 9.40 0.46 -3.05
CA LEU A 58 10.31 -0.68 -3.09
C LEU A 58 9.63 -1.92 -2.49
N ALA A 59 9.46 -2.97 -3.30
CA ALA A 59 8.74 -4.17 -2.90
C ALA A 59 9.32 -4.87 -1.65
N ALA A 60 10.65 -4.82 -1.47
CA ALA A 60 11.31 -5.38 -0.30
C ALA A 60 10.94 -4.68 1.03
N HIS A 61 10.31 -3.51 0.98
CA HIS A 61 9.86 -2.77 2.17
C HIS A 61 8.38 -2.97 2.49
N TRP A 62 7.71 -3.90 1.80
CA TRP A 62 6.29 -4.18 2.02
C TRP A 62 6.06 -5.52 2.71
N VAL A 63 5.10 -5.53 3.63
CA VAL A 63 4.55 -6.75 4.21
C VAL A 63 3.03 -6.67 4.26
N ALA A 64 2.33 -7.79 4.07
CA ALA A 64 0.90 -7.89 4.34
C ALA A 64 0.68 -8.20 5.83
N GLY A 65 -0.32 -7.58 6.44
CA GLY A 65 -0.68 -7.87 7.84
C GLY A 65 -1.94 -7.14 8.27
N GLU A 66 -2.31 -7.27 9.54
CA GLU A 66 -3.46 -6.56 10.07
C GLU A 66 -3.17 -5.06 10.26
N ARG A 67 -4.24 -4.27 10.32
CA ARG A 67 -4.12 -2.84 10.64
C ARG A 67 -3.50 -2.62 12.02
N LEU A 68 -3.83 -3.48 12.99
CA LEU A 68 -3.29 -3.38 14.34
C LEU A 68 -1.77 -3.55 14.36
N ASP A 69 -1.24 -4.47 13.55
CA ASP A 69 0.19 -4.67 13.46
C ASP A 69 0.90 -3.47 12.81
N ASN A 70 0.28 -2.81 11.82
CA ASN A 70 0.82 -1.57 11.26
C ASN A 70 1.00 -0.49 12.34
N ILE A 71 0.03 -0.38 13.24
CA ILE A 71 0.05 0.58 14.34
C ILE A 71 1.17 0.23 15.33
N ARG A 72 1.25 -1.05 15.74
CA ARG A 72 2.30 -1.56 16.64
C ARG A 72 3.70 -1.30 16.09
N ASP A 73 3.90 -1.62 14.82
CA ASP A 73 5.14 -1.41 14.09
C ASP A 73 5.61 0.04 14.10
N TYR A 74 4.71 0.95 13.75
CA TYR A 74 4.99 2.38 13.70
C TYR A 74 5.43 2.88 15.08
N TYR A 75 4.69 2.55 16.14
CA TYR A 75 5.09 2.93 17.51
C TYR A 75 6.41 2.29 17.94
N ALA A 76 6.67 1.04 17.57
CA ALA A 76 7.92 0.36 17.90
C ALA A 76 9.16 0.97 17.21
N ARG A 77 8.98 1.63 16.06
CA ARG A 77 10.06 2.31 15.33
C ARG A 77 10.18 3.80 15.66
N ALA A 78 9.07 4.49 15.83
CA ALA A 78 9.03 5.92 16.13
C ALA A 78 9.59 6.28 17.53
N HIS A 79 9.70 5.29 18.43
CA HIS A 79 10.25 5.45 19.78
C HIS A 79 11.64 4.82 19.97
N ARG A 80 12.40 4.63 18.89
CA ARG A 80 13.86 4.35 18.94
C ARG A 80 14.65 5.63 18.78
#